data_AF-A0A950WN22-F1
#
_entry.id   AF-A0A950WN22-F1
#
_cell.length_a   1.000
_cell.length_b   1.000
_cell.length_c   1.000
_cell.angle_alpha   90.00
_cell.angle_beta   90.00
_cell.angle_gamma   90.00
#
_symmetry.space_group_name_H-M   'P 1'
#
loop_
_entity.id
_entity.type
_entity.pdbx_description
1 polymer ?
#
loop_
_entity_poly.entity_id
_entity_poly.type
_entity_poly.pdbx_seq_one_letter_code
_entity_poly.pdbx_strand_id
1 'polypeptide(L)'
;CPAFSGKRVEILSFGVSGYGTAQELLMMRERVFKYSPDLVLLLVTTNNDITDNLREFKQSPIPYYTVGDGNQLQLDDSFRHERTFKVRNSWYSRLGVWLRNRIRFVQAYIELHRALKYRYDAWRERQEDAASQAAARRSETFEAGVDSQIYREPADDSWRKAWDVTERLFSEMKTEVTAHGAKFGVIIGSNGVQVLPDKTVREYFTKRLGVPDLYYPNRRIASFCKANDIPVLDLAPELREYVEKTGTALHGFEGDNVGYGHWNQTGHKVVGETIGRHLCDLIR
;
A
#
# COMPACT_ATOMS: atom_id res chain seq x y z
N CYS A 1 -16.45 19.43 9.41
CA CYS A 1 -16.21 20.14 8.14
C CYS A 1 -17.49 20.86 7.70
N PRO A 2 -17.54 22.21 7.70
CA PRO A 2 -18.75 22.95 7.33
C PRO A 2 -19.28 22.64 5.92
N ALA A 3 -18.41 22.23 4.99
CA ALA A 3 -18.79 21.84 3.62
C ALA A 3 -19.80 20.68 3.53
N PHE A 4 -19.91 19.87 4.59
CA PHE A 4 -20.86 18.76 4.70
C PHE A 4 -21.94 18.99 5.77
N SER A 5 -22.03 20.18 6.37
CA SER A 5 -23.06 20.46 7.37
C SER A 5 -24.45 20.28 6.76
N GLY A 6 -25.29 19.48 7.43
CA GLY A 6 -26.65 19.17 6.96
C GLY A 6 -26.72 18.20 5.76
N LYS A 7 -25.58 17.67 5.28
CA LYS A 7 -25.54 16.64 4.23
C LYS A 7 -25.43 15.24 4.83
N ARG A 8 -26.03 14.26 4.16
CA ARG A 8 -25.76 12.84 4.43
C ARG A 8 -24.46 12.45 3.72
N VAL A 9 -23.46 12.04 4.48
CA VAL A 9 -22.18 11.57 3.94
C VAL A 9 -22.22 10.05 3.82
N GLU A 10 -21.88 9.53 2.65
CA GLU A 10 -21.63 8.12 2.41
C GLU A 10 -20.14 7.93 2.11
N ILE A 11 -19.54 6.91 2.71
CA ILE A 11 -18.13 6.57 2.51
C ILE A 11 -18.09 5.18 1.89
N LEU A 12 -17.51 5.07 0.70
CA LEU A 12 -17.35 3.81 -0.02
C LEU A 12 -15.86 3.47 -0.10
N SER A 13 -15.48 2.31 0.40
CA SER A 13 -14.12 1.80 0.26
C SER A 13 -14.00 0.93 -0.99
N PHE A 14 -13.02 1.24 -1.82
CA PHE A 14 -12.63 0.45 -2.99
C PHE A 14 -11.24 -0.18 -2.83
N GLY A 15 -10.70 -0.17 -1.61
CA GLY A 15 -9.40 -0.76 -1.31
C GLY A 15 -9.42 -2.28 -1.51
N VAL A 16 -8.42 -2.79 -2.23
CA VAL A 16 -8.23 -4.23 -2.45
C VAL A 16 -6.81 -4.59 -2.04
N SER A 17 -6.68 -5.60 -1.17
CA SER A 17 -5.37 -6.07 -0.72
C SER A 17 -4.47 -6.45 -1.90
N GLY A 18 -3.26 -5.91 -1.91
CA GLY A 18 -2.23 -6.16 -2.92
C GLY A 18 -2.37 -5.37 -4.22
N TYR A 19 -3.34 -4.44 -4.31
CA TYR A 19 -3.39 -3.48 -5.40
C TYR A 19 -2.32 -2.41 -5.19
N GLY A 20 -1.57 -2.11 -6.26
CA GLY A 20 -0.77 -0.89 -6.36
C GLY A 20 -1.50 0.18 -7.18
N THR A 21 -0.87 1.35 -7.32
CA THR A 21 -1.49 2.55 -7.91
C THR A 21 -2.02 2.35 -9.34
N ALA A 22 -1.34 1.54 -10.15
CA ALA A 22 -1.82 1.15 -11.48
C ALA A 22 -3.21 0.48 -11.45
N GLN A 23 -3.44 -0.42 -10.49
CA GLN A 23 -4.71 -1.13 -10.33
C GLN A 23 -5.78 -0.23 -9.71
N GLU A 24 -5.40 0.71 -8.84
CA GLU A 24 -6.29 1.70 -8.26
C GLU A 24 -6.87 2.63 -9.34
N LEU A 25 -6.07 3.03 -10.33
CA LEU A 25 -6.55 3.81 -11.48
C LEU A 25 -7.60 3.03 -12.28
N LEU A 26 -7.38 1.74 -12.50
CA LEU A 26 -8.34 0.88 -13.18
C LEU A 26 -9.61 0.64 -12.34
N MET A 27 -9.47 0.44 -11.03
CA MET A 27 -10.61 0.35 -10.11
C MET A 27 -11.47 1.62 -10.16
N MET A 28 -10.82 2.79 -10.22
CA MET A 28 -11.49 4.07 -10.35
C MET A 28 -12.33 4.15 -11.64
N ARG A 29 -11.69 3.86 -12.78
CA ARG A 29 -12.34 3.84 -14.11
C ARG A 29 -13.48 2.82 -14.20
N GLU A 30 -13.30 1.62 -13.67
CA GLU A 30 -14.26 0.52 -13.84
C GLU A 30 -15.40 0.52 -12.81
N ARG A 31 -15.18 1.06 -11.61
CA ARG A 31 -16.10 0.91 -10.47
C ARG A 31 -16.44 2.23 -9.80
N VAL A 32 -15.45 3.05 -9.44
CA VAL A 32 -15.69 4.23 -8.59
C VAL A 32 -16.62 5.24 -9.26
N PHE A 33 -16.39 5.57 -10.54
CA PHE A 33 -17.21 6.56 -11.24
C PHE A 33 -18.69 6.18 -11.41
N LYS A 34 -19.04 4.90 -11.26
CA LYS A 34 -20.45 4.45 -11.28
C LYS A 34 -21.26 4.96 -10.08
N TYR A 35 -20.60 5.44 -9.04
CA TYR A 35 -21.22 5.98 -7.84
C TYR A 35 -21.33 7.50 -7.84
N SER A 36 -20.87 8.19 -8.92
CA SER A 36 -20.88 9.65 -9.03
C SER A 36 -20.31 10.36 -7.79
N PRO A 37 -19.05 10.07 -7.40
CA PRO A 37 -18.48 10.60 -6.17
C PRO A 37 -18.31 12.13 -6.24
N ASP A 38 -18.50 12.82 -5.11
CA ASP A 38 -18.10 14.23 -4.98
C ASP A 38 -16.60 14.39 -4.65
N LEU A 39 -16.00 13.34 -4.08
CA LEU A 39 -14.63 13.32 -3.58
C LEU A 39 -14.04 11.91 -3.74
N VAL A 40 -12.82 11.84 -4.27
CA VAL A 40 -12.00 10.63 -4.37
C VAL A 40 -10.71 10.86 -3.60
N LEU A 41 -10.46 10.01 -2.60
CA LEU A 41 -9.25 10.03 -1.79
C LEU A 41 -8.42 8.78 -2.10
N LEU A 42 -7.21 8.99 -2.61
CA LEU A 42 -6.24 7.92 -2.85
C LEU A 42 -5.38 7.73 -1.61
N LEU A 43 -5.46 6.57 -0.96
CA LEU A 43 -4.51 6.20 0.09
C LEU A 43 -3.30 5.50 -0.55
N VAL A 44 -2.14 6.15 -0.52
CA VAL A 44 -0.88 5.56 -0.98
C VAL A 44 -0.04 5.10 0.22
N THR A 45 0.42 3.86 0.18
CA THR A 45 1.38 3.28 1.12
C THR A 45 2.76 3.21 0.50
N THR A 46 3.71 3.93 1.10
CA THR A 46 5.08 4.01 0.55
C THR A 46 5.84 2.70 0.67
N ASN A 47 5.37 1.77 1.51
CA ASN A 47 5.94 0.43 1.70
C ASN A 47 6.10 -0.33 0.37
N ASN A 48 5.05 -0.37 -0.46
CA ASN A 48 5.01 -1.18 -1.67
C ASN A 48 4.42 -0.46 -2.89
N ASP A 49 3.61 0.60 -2.76
CA ASP A 49 2.87 1.10 -3.92
C ASP A 49 3.77 1.68 -5.02
N ILE A 50 4.94 2.22 -4.65
CA ILE A 50 5.94 2.71 -5.61
C ILE A 50 6.53 1.52 -6.37
N THR A 51 6.98 0.49 -5.67
CA THR A 51 7.62 -0.68 -6.29
C THR A 51 6.61 -1.53 -7.07
N ASP A 52 5.35 -1.56 -6.63
CA ASP A 52 4.25 -2.27 -7.29
C ASP A 52 3.97 -1.77 -8.72
N ASN A 53 4.33 -0.52 -9.02
CA ASN A 53 4.13 0.09 -10.33
C ASN A 53 5.16 -0.36 -11.39
N LEU A 54 6.20 -1.10 -11.01
CA LEU A 54 7.23 -1.60 -11.93
C LEU A 54 7.33 -3.13 -11.91
N ARG A 55 7.24 -3.74 -13.11
CA ARG A 55 7.33 -5.20 -13.28
C ARG A 55 8.65 -5.80 -12.78
N GLU A 56 9.74 -5.03 -12.83
CA GLU A 56 11.06 -5.44 -12.33
C GLU A 56 11.04 -5.72 -10.82
N PHE A 57 10.27 -4.94 -10.04
CA PHE A 57 10.14 -5.13 -8.60
C PHE A 57 9.02 -6.11 -8.22
N LYS A 58 7.87 -6.03 -8.89
CA LYS A 58 6.73 -6.94 -8.66
C LYS A 58 6.49 -7.77 -9.90
N GLN A 59 6.84 -9.05 -9.88
CA GLN A 59 6.65 -9.97 -11.01
C GLN A 59 5.29 -10.70 -10.95
N SER A 60 4.21 -9.96 -10.72
CA SER A 60 2.86 -10.52 -10.63
C SER A 60 2.12 -10.41 -11.96
N PRO A 61 1.18 -11.33 -12.28
CA PRO A 61 0.34 -11.23 -13.47
C PRO A 61 -0.79 -10.21 -13.23
N ILE A 62 -0.43 -8.93 -13.14
CA ILE A 62 -1.29 -7.76 -12.92
C ILE A 62 -1.04 -6.73 -14.05
N PRO A 63 -1.94 -5.75 -14.24
CA PRO A 63 -1.67 -4.64 -15.17
C PRO A 63 -0.57 -3.73 -14.64
N TYR A 64 0.27 -3.23 -15.55
CA TYR A 64 1.27 -2.19 -15.29
C TYR A 64 1.02 -0.99 -16.18
N TYR A 65 1.65 0.14 -15.86
CA TYR A 65 1.77 1.25 -16.79
C TYR A 65 3.23 1.46 -17.15
N THR A 66 3.47 1.77 -18.41
CA THR A 66 4.78 2.18 -18.94
C THR A 66 4.68 3.58 -19.54
N VAL A 67 5.81 4.28 -19.65
CA VAL A 67 5.85 5.60 -20.29
C VAL A 67 6.24 5.40 -21.75
N GLY A 68 5.31 5.69 -22.66
CA GLY A 68 5.54 5.56 -24.10
C GLY A 68 6.22 6.80 -24.71
N ASP A 69 6.47 6.74 -26.02
CA ASP A 69 7.24 7.73 -26.79
C ASP A 69 6.69 9.17 -26.73
N GLY A 70 5.41 9.33 -26.38
CA GLY A 70 4.74 10.63 -26.18
C GLY A 70 4.78 11.16 -24.75
N ASN A 71 5.57 10.56 -23.84
CA ASN A 71 5.59 10.88 -22.42
C ASN A 71 4.21 10.66 -21.74
N GLN A 72 3.43 9.70 -22.25
CA GLN A 72 2.11 9.33 -21.76
C GLN A 72 2.13 7.94 -21.16
N LEU A 73 1.25 7.71 -20.17
CA LEU A 73 1.05 6.40 -19.57
C LEU A 73 0.35 5.47 -20.57
N GLN A 74 0.95 4.30 -20.80
CA GLN A 74 0.40 3.23 -21.61
C GLN A 74 0.15 2.01 -20.74
N LEU A 75 -1.09 1.50 -20.76
CA LEU A 75 -1.47 0.30 -20.04
C LEU A 75 -0.80 -0.93 -20.68
N ASP A 76 0.03 -1.63 -19.90
CA ASP A 76 0.50 -2.97 -20.21
C ASP A 76 -0.42 -3.99 -19.51
N ASP A 77 -1.37 -4.55 -20.27
CA ASP A 77 -2.23 -5.66 -19.83
C ASP A 77 -1.82 -7.01 -20.45
N SER A 78 -0.57 -7.12 -20.92
CA SER A 78 -0.04 -8.32 -21.59
C SER A 78 -0.17 -9.60 -20.75
N PHE A 79 -0.22 -9.47 -19.42
CA PHE A 79 -0.44 -10.58 -18.49
C PHE A 79 -1.70 -11.39 -18.80
N ARG A 80 -2.71 -10.79 -19.46
CA ARG A 80 -3.92 -11.48 -19.93
C ARG A 80 -3.65 -12.56 -20.96
N HIS A 81 -2.55 -12.43 -21.69
CA HIS A 81 -2.14 -13.38 -22.74
C HIS A 81 -1.30 -14.54 -22.19
N GLU A 82 -0.76 -14.42 -20.97
CA GLU A 82 0.04 -15.44 -20.33
C GLU A 82 -0.75 -16.74 -20.11
N ARG A 83 -0.08 -17.88 -20.31
CA ARG A 83 -0.68 -19.21 -20.14
C ARG A 83 -1.18 -19.42 -18.71
N THR A 84 -0.41 -18.98 -17.72
CA THR A 84 -0.75 -19.03 -16.29
C THR A 84 -2.08 -18.33 -16.02
N PHE A 85 -2.25 -17.10 -16.53
CA PHE A 85 -3.48 -16.33 -16.38
C PHE A 85 -4.67 -17.00 -17.10
N LYS A 86 -4.49 -17.47 -18.33
CA LYS A 86 -5.54 -18.17 -19.09
C LYS A 86 -5.99 -19.46 -18.42
N VAL A 87 -5.05 -20.26 -17.94
CA VAL A 87 -5.33 -21.51 -17.21
C VAL A 87 -6.07 -21.21 -15.91
N ARG A 88 -5.61 -20.23 -15.12
CA ARG A 88 -6.28 -19.86 -13.86
C ARG A 88 -7.70 -19.34 -14.07
N ASN A 89 -7.96 -18.66 -15.19
CA ASN A 89 -9.28 -18.11 -15.52
C ASN A 89 -10.16 -19.02 -16.39
N SER A 90 -9.70 -20.23 -16.72
CA SER A 90 -10.43 -21.21 -17.52
C SER A 90 -11.67 -21.78 -16.81
N TRP A 91 -12.56 -22.40 -17.58
CA TRP A 91 -13.77 -23.01 -17.04
C TRP A 91 -13.49 -24.16 -16.07
N TYR A 92 -12.45 -24.97 -16.31
CA TYR A 92 -12.08 -26.08 -15.43
C TYR A 92 -11.48 -25.59 -14.11
N SER A 93 -10.67 -24.52 -14.14
CA SER A 93 -10.20 -23.85 -12.91
C SER A 93 -11.37 -23.26 -12.12
N ARG A 94 -12.31 -22.58 -12.80
CA ARG A 94 -13.53 -22.05 -12.16
C ARG A 94 -14.39 -23.16 -11.56
N LEU A 95 -14.55 -24.29 -12.25
CA LEU A 95 -15.27 -25.45 -11.72
C LEU A 95 -14.56 -26.03 -10.49
N GLY A 96 -13.24 -26.15 -10.52
CA GLY A 96 -12.46 -26.58 -9.36
C GLY A 96 -12.62 -25.65 -8.15
N VAL A 97 -12.55 -24.33 -8.37
CA VAL A 97 -12.82 -23.32 -7.32
C VAL A 97 -14.26 -23.42 -6.82
N TRP A 98 -15.23 -23.60 -7.71
CA TRP A 98 -16.64 -23.75 -7.35
C TRP A 98 -16.88 -25.01 -6.50
N LEU A 99 -16.32 -26.16 -6.91
CA LEU A 99 -16.40 -27.43 -6.17
C LEU A 99 -15.78 -27.29 -4.79
N ARG A 100 -14.56 -26.72 -4.73
CA ARG A 100 -13.90 -26.39 -3.47
C ARG A 100 -14.80 -25.52 -2.58
N ASN A 101 -15.41 -24.48 -3.12
CA ASN A 101 -16.24 -23.55 -2.34
C ASN A 101 -17.59 -24.15 -1.90
N ARG A 102 -18.06 -25.25 -2.51
CA ARG A 102 -19.30 -25.95 -2.13
C ARG A 102 -19.11 -27.19 -1.27
N ILE A 103 -17.96 -27.86 -1.40
CA ILE A 103 -17.70 -29.10 -0.67
C ILE A 103 -16.96 -28.76 0.62
N ARG A 104 -17.67 -28.81 1.75
CA ARG A 104 -17.13 -28.49 3.09
C ARG A 104 -15.99 -29.41 3.50
N PHE A 105 -16.03 -30.68 3.11
CA PHE A 105 -14.95 -31.63 3.38
C PHE A 105 -13.63 -31.21 2.68
N VAL A 106 -13.71 -30.76 1.43
CA VAL A 106 -12.54 -30.27 0.68
C VAL A 106 -11.98 -29.01 1.33
N GLN A 107 -12.84 -28.09 1.79
CA GLN A 107 -12.40 -26.91 2.55
C GLN A 107 -11.70 -27.31 3.85
N ALA A 108 -12.32 -28.19 4.64
CA ALA A 108 -11.75 -28.66 5.90
C ALA A 108 -10.39 -29.34 5.69
N TYR A 109 -10.26 -30.16 4.65
CA TYR A 109 -8.98 -30.79 4.29
C TYR A 109 -7.92 -29.75 3.88
N ILE A 110 -8.27 -28.76 3.06
CA ILE A 110 -7.35 -27.69 2.64
C ILE A 110 -6.91 -26.85 3.82
N GLU A 111 -7.84 -26.45 4.71
CA GLU A 111 -7.50 -25.66 5.89
C GLU A 111 -6.69 -26.47 6.91
N LEU A 112 -6.99 -27.76 7.10
CA LEU A 112 -6.16 -28.65 7.91
C LEU A 112 -4.75 -28.76 7.32
N HIS A 113 -4.62 -28.98 6.02
CA HIS A 113 -3.33 -29.08 5.37
C HIS A 113 -2.54 -27.77 5.48
N ARG A 114 -3.18 -26.62 5.29
CA ARG A 114 -2.57 -25.30 5.52
C ARG A 114 -2.12 -25.11 6.96
N ALA A 115 -2.98 -25.44 7.93
CA ALA A 115 -2.66 -25.29 9.34
C ALA A 115 -1.48 -26.19 9.75
N LEU A 116 -1.45 -27.44 9.27
CA LEU A 116 -0.33 -28.36 9.49
C LEU A 116 0.96 -27.84 8.84
N LYS A 117 0.87 -27.37 7.59
CA LYS A 117 2.00 -26.76 6.89
C LYS A 117 2.52 -25.53 7.63
N TYR A 118 1.64 -24.62 8.04
CA TYR A 118 2.02 -23.43 8.81
C TYR A 118 2.70 -23.79 10.13
N ARG A 119 2.17 -24.79 10.86
CA ARG A 119 2.80 -25.27 12.10
C ARG A 119 4.15 -25.92 11.86
N TYR A 120 4.31 -26.64 10.76
CA TYR A 120 5.58 -27.24 10.35
C TYR A 120 6.61 -26.17 9.97
N ASP A 121 6.23 -25.22 9.11
CA ASP A 121 7.07 -24.11 8.68
C ASP A 121 7.51 -23.28 9.90
N ALA A 122 6.58 -22.90 10.79
CA ALA A 122 6.89 -22.19 12.04
C ALA A 122 7.76 -23.01 13.02
N TRP A 123 7.64 -24.34 13.03
CA TRP A 123 8.50 -25.21 13.84
C TRP A 123 9.93 -25.28 13.25
N ARG A 124 10.04 -25.35 11.92
CA ARG A 124 11.32 -25.34 11.21
C ARG A 124 12.04 -24.01 11.36
N GLU A 125 11.32 -22.89 11.20
CA GLU A 125 11.86 -21.54 11.42
C GLU A 125 12.40 -21.38 12.84
N ARG A 126 11.65 -21.83 13.87
CA ARG A 126 12.14 -21.85 15.27
C ARG A 126 13.40 -22.68 15.49
N GLN A 127 13.66 -23.69 14.67
CA GLN A 127 14.93 -24.45 14.71
C GLN A 127 16.07 -23.74 13.96
N GLU A 128 15.75 -22.99 12.91
CA GLU A 128 16.71 -22.22 12.11
C GLU A 128 17.06 -20.84 12.75
N ASP A 129 16.20 -20.32 13.64
CA ASP A 129 16.27 -18.99 14.26
C ASP A 129 17.57 -18.64 15.01
N ALA A 130 18.34 -19.63 15.47
CA ALA A 130 19.67 -19.37 16.04
C ALA A 130 20.67 -18.81 15.01
N ALA A 131 20.50 -19.13 13.71
CA ALA A 131 21.31 -18.62 12.61
C ALA A 131 20.61 -17.44 11.89
N SER A 132 19.27 -17.45 11.82
CA SER A 132 18.46 -16.45 11.10
C SER A 132 18.39 -15.09 11.79
N GLN A 133 18.37 -15.03 13.13
CA GLN A 133 18.37 -13.76 13.86
C GLN A 133 19.67 -12.95 13.64
N ALA A 134 20.79 -13.63 13.33
CA ALA A 134 22.02 -12.97 12.91
C ALA A 134 21.98 -12.47 11.45
N ALA A 135 21.18 -13.12 10.59
CA ALA A 135 20.99 -12.75 9.18
C ALA A 135 19.93 -11.66 8.97
N ALA A 136 18.85 -11.64 9.76
CA ALA A 136 17.85 -10.56 9.76
C ALA A 136 18.45 -9.23 10.24
N ARG A 137 19.42 -9.28 11.17
CA ARG A 137 20.27 -8.13 11.54
C ARG A 137 21.22 -7.68 10.41
N ARG A 138 21.43 -8.50 9.38
CA ARG A 138 22.28 -8.23 8.21
C ARG A 138 21.48 -7.88 6.93
N SER A 139 20.18 -8.18 6.87
CA SER A 139 19.31 -7.87 5.73
C SER A 139 19.13 -6.36 5.54
N GLU A 140 19.27 -5.86 4.31
CA GLU A 140 18.99 -4.44 3.98
C GLU A 140 17.49 -4.10 4.10
N THR A 141 16.61 -5.10 4.05
CA THR A 141 15.16 -4.97 4.29
C THR A 141 14.84 -5.29 5.75
N PHE A 142 14.10 -4.41 6.41
CA PHE A 142 13.81 -4.49 7.85
C PHE A 142 12.39 -4.93 8.19
N GLU A 143 11.45 -4.59 7.31
CA GLU A 143 10.05 -4.99 7.40
C GLU A 143 9.77 -5.83 6.14
N ALA A 144 9.13 -6.99 6.33
CA ALA A 144 8.86 -7.89 5.22
C ALA A 144 8.03 -7.17 4.15
N GLY A 145 8.57 -7.05 2.95
CA GLY A 145 7.94 -6.34 1.84
C GLY A 145 8.37 -4.88 1.66
N VAL A 146 9.05 -4.25 2.63
CA VAL A 146 9.61 -2.90 2.48
C VAL A 146 11.04 -2.99 1.92
N ASP A 147 11.26 -2.41 0.75
CA ASP A 147 12.62 -2.11 0.29
C ASP A 147 13.10 -0.80 0.92
N SER A 148 14.17 -0.85 1.72
CA SER A 148 14.73 0.29 2.42
C SER A 148 15.22 1.42 1.51
N GLN A 149 15.44 1.16 0.22
CA GLN A 149 15.77 2.19 -0.76
C GLN A 149 14.68 3.26 -0.89
N ILE A 150 13.42 2.95 -0.53
CA ILE A 150 12.31 3.92 -0.53
C ILE A 150 12.60 5.17 0.34
N TYR A 151 13.45 5.05 1.36
CA TYR A 151 13.80 6.15 2.27
C TYR A 151 14.91 7.06 1.72
N ARG A 152 15.39 6.81 0.50
CA ARG A 152 16.47 7.55 -0.14
C ARG A 152 16.04 8.06 -1.51
N GLU A 153 16.80 9.05 -2.00
CA GLU A 153 16.68 9.48 -3.39
C GLU A 153 17.04 8.32 -4.35
N PRO A 154 16.27 8.11 -5.44
CA PRO A 154 16.50 7.03 -6.39
C PRO A 154 17.92 7.01 -6.95
N ALA A 155 18.68 5.98 -6.57
CA ALA A 155 20.03 5.79 -7.05
C ALA A 155 20.08 5.17 -8.46
N ASP A 156 19.14 4.25 -8.77
CA ASP A 156 19.08 3.54 -10.04
C ASP A 156 17.87 3.88 -10.92
N ASP A 157 17.91 3.41 -12.16
CA ASP A 157 16.88 3.68 -13.16
C ASP A 157 15.54 3.01 -12.84
N SER A 158 15.56 1.86 -12.17
CA SER A 158 14.34 1.13 -11.79
C SER A 158 13.56 1.93 -10.75
N TRP A 159 14.23 2.45 -9.73
CA TRP A 159 13.61 3.36 -8.76
C TRP A 159 13.15 4.67 -9.40
N ARG A 160 13.94 5.27 -10.29
CA ARG A 160 13.52 6.48 -11.02
C ARG A 160 12.25 6.23 -11.83
N LYS A 161 12.17 5.11 -12.55
CA LYS A 161 10.98 4.71 -13.33
C LYS A 161 9.77 4.44 -12.45
N ALA A 162 9.95 3.72 -11.34
CA ALA A 162 8.87 3.41 -10.40
C ALA A 162 8.24 4.70 -9.83
N TRP A 163 9.07 5.67 -9.44
CA TRP A 163 8.60 6.98 -9.02
C TRP A 163 7.92 7.77 -10.14
N ASP A 164 8.53 7.83 -11.33
CA ASP A 164 7.96 8.55 -12.48
C ASP A 164 6.57 8.00 -12.88
N VAL A 165 6.41 6.67 -12.90
CA VAL A 165 5.09 6.05 -13.15
C VAL A 165 4.10 6.40 -12.04
N THR A 166 4.50 6.33 -10.77
CA THR A 166 3.63 6.66 -9.62
C THR A 166 3.12 8.10 -9.69
N GLU A 167 4.04 9.03 -9.92
CA GLU A 167 3.76 10.47 -10.03
C GLU A 167 2.81 10.77 -11.21
N ARG A 168 3.03 10.15 -12.36
CA ARG A 168 2.12 10.27 -13.51
C ARG A 168 0.75 9.69 -13.24
N LEU A 169 0.66 8.57 -12.51
CA LEU A 169 -0.62 7.96 -12.13
C LEU A 169 -1.43 8.92 -11.26
N PHE A 170 -0.79 9.66 -10.33
CA PHE A 170 -1.48 10.69 -9.55
C PHE A 170 -2.04 11.81 -10.43
N SER A 171 -1.28 12.29 -11.42
CA SER A 171 -1.75 13.32 -12.36
C SER A 171 -2.89 12.80 -13.25
N GLU A 172 -2.81 11.56 -13.71
CA GLU A 172 -3.87 10.91 -14.50
C GLU A 172 -5.15 10.78 -13.68
N MET A 173 -5.05 10.31 -12.43
CA MET A 173 -6.20 10.23 -11.51
C MET A 173 -6.80 11.61 -11.24
N LYS A 174 -5.99 12.62 -10.93
CA LYS A 174 -6.48 14.00 -10.76
C LYS A 174 -7.27 14.46 -11.98
N THR A 175 -6.72 14.26 -13.16
CA THR A 175 -7.31 14.70 -14.42
C THR A 175 -8.67 14.05 -14.64
N GLU A 176 -8.76 12.73 -14.47
CA GLU A 176 -10.02 12.01 -14.66
C GLU A 176 -11.07 12.32 -13.60
N VAL A 177 -10.67 12.40 -12.33
CA VAL A 177 -11.59 12.74 -11.23
C VAL A 177 -12.17 14.13 -11.44
N THR A 178 -11.34 15.10 -11.84
CA THR A 178 -11.78 16.47 -12.14
C THR A 178 -12.71 16.50 -13.36
N ALA A 179 -12.40 15.73 -14.41
CA ALA A 179 -13.24 15.63 -15.60
C ALA A 179 -14.64 15.03 -15.29
N HIS A 180 -14.75 14.23 -14.23
CA HIS A 180 -16.02 13.70 -13.72
C HIS A 180 -16.72 14.63 -12.71
N GLY A 181 -16.22 15.86 -12.51
CA GLY A 181 -16.83 16.85 -11.61
C GLY A 181 -16.56 16.59 -10.12
N ALA A 182 -15.65 15.69 -9.79
CA ALA A 182 -15.29 15.32 -8.43
C ALA A 182 -13.98 15.98 -8.00
N LYS A 183 -13.73 16.03 -6.69
CA LYS A 183 -12.45 16.48 -6.11
C LYS A 183 -11.52 15.30 -5.88
N PHE A 184 -10.22 15.50 -6.07
CA PHE A 184 -9.20 14.48 -5.86
C PHE A 184 -8.25 14.89 -4.75
N GLY A 185 -7.85 13.95 -3.89
CA GLY A 185 -6.81 14.16 -2.88
C GLY A 185 -6.01 12.88 -2.62
N VAL A 186 -4.78 13.05 -2.15
CA VAL A 186 -3.86 11.97 -1.82
C VAL A 186 -3.63 11.93 -0.31
N ILE A 187 -3.69 10.73 0.27
CA ILE A 187 -3.39 10.47 1.66
C ILE A 187 -2.16 9.56 1.69
N ILE A 188 -1.10 10.00 2.35
CA ILE A 188 0.13 9.21 2.50
C ILE A 188 0.02 8.42 3.80
N GLY A 189 0.02 7.09 3.69
CA GLY A 189 0.07 6.17 4.83
C GLY A 189 1.42 6.18 5.53
N SER A 190 1.44 5.77 6.80
CA SER A 190 2.68 5.52 7.54
C SER A 190 3.21 4.13 7.24
N ASN A 191 4.54 3.99 7.22
CA ASN A 191 5.20 2.70 7.39
C ASN A 191 5.43 2.44 8.88
N GLY A 192 5.40 1.18 9.31
CA GLY A 192 5.51 0.84 10.74
C GLY A 192 6.73 1.46 11.39
N VAL A 193 7.87 1.37 10.69
CA VAL A 193 9.15 1.93 11.11
C VAL A 193 9.15 3.45 11.41
N GLN A 194 8.26 4.22 10.77
CA GLN A 194 8.15 5.67 11.00
C GLN A 194 7.48 5.99 12.35
N VAL A 195 6.62 5.08 12.83
CA VAL A 195 5.73 5.29 13.97
C VAL A 195 5.92 4.26 15.08
N LEU A 196 7.03 3.51 15.08
CA LEU A 196 7.37 2.60 16.18
C LEU A 196 7.41 3.33 17.53
N PRO A 197 6.85 2.76 18.61
CA PRO A 197 6.90 3.37 19.94
C PRO A 197 8.32 3.57 20.48
N ASP A 198 9.20 2.62 20.22
CA ASP A 198 10.59 2.72 20.66
C ASP A 198 11.40 3.64 19.74
N LYS A 199 11.71 4.82 20.26
CA LYS A 199 12.53 5.82 19.57
C LYS A 199 13.93 5.30 19.24
N THR A 200 14.52 4.47 20.08
CA THR A 200 15.89 3.95 19.88
C THR A 200 15.96 3.07 18.64
N VAL A 201 14.91 2.31 18.35
CA VAL A 201 14.81 1.48 17.14
C VAL A 201 14.70 2.37 15.91
N ARG A 202 13.89 3.43 15.96
CA ARG A 202 13.78 4.42 14.86
C ARG A 202 15.13 5.09 14.56
N GLU A 203 15.84 5.53 15.59
CA GLU A 203 17.17 6.14 15.46
C GLU A 203 18.23 5.15 14.96
N TYR A 204 18.10 3.88 15.33
CA TYR A 204 18.96 2.82 14.78
C TYR A 204 18.73 2.66 13.28
N PHE A 205 17.48 2.70 12.79
CA PHE A 205 17.18 2.59 11.37
C PHE A 205 17.73 3.76 10.56
N THR A 206 17.56 5.00 11.02
CA THR A 206 18.10 6.17 10.30
C THR A 206 19.62 6.11 10.21
N LYS A 207 20.30 5.72 11.29
CA LYS A 207 21.76 5.51 11.31
C LYS A 207 22.20 4.40 10.36
N ARG A 208 21.54 3.24 10.39
CA ARG A 208 21.87 2.09 9.52
C ARG A 208 21.63 2.42 8.04
N LEU A 209 20.60 3.21 7.74
CA LEU A 209 20.30 3.67 6.39
C LEU A 209 21.10 4.93 5.98
N GLY A 210 21.88 5.55 6.86
CA GLY A 210 22.61 6.78 6.53
C GLY A 210 21.69 7.91 6.05
N VAL A 211 20.44 7.94 6.52
CA VAL A 211 19.44 8.97 6.18
C VAL A 211 19.16 9.85 7.41
N PRO A 212 18.82 11.14 7.22
CA PRO A 212 18.51 12.02 8.34
C PRO A 212 17.20 11.62 9.04
N ASP A 213 16.25 11.07 8.28
CA ASP A 213 14.95 10.62 8.75
C ASP A 213 14.32 9.64 7.74
N LEU A 214 13.16 9.09 8.09
CA LEU A 214 12.42 8.10 7.30
C LEU A 214 11.27 8.73 6.47
N TYR A 215 11.26 10.05 6.27
CA TYR A 215 10.17 10.78 5.61
C TYR A 215 10.50 11.22 4.19
N TYR A 216 11.60 10.76 3.59
CA TYR A 216 11.89 11.02 2.17
C TYR A 216 10.69 10.72 1.25
N PRO A 217 10.07 9.52 1.28
CA PRO A 217 9.00 9.22 0.33
C PRO A 217 7.77 10.10 0.58
N ASN A 218 7.43 10.38 1.84
CA ASN A 218 6.34 11.28 2.21
C ASN A 218 6.59 12.70 1.67
N ARG A 219 7.81 13.24 1.87
CA ARG A 219 8.19 14.56 1.35
C ARG A 219 8.16 14.61 -0.17
N ARG A 220 8.60 13.55 -0.86
CA ARG A 220 8.58 13.48 -2.33
C ARG A 220 7.15 13.52 -2.86
N ILE A 221 6.26 12.68 -2.33
CA ILE A 221 4.83 12.66 -2.71
C ILE A 221 4.19 14.01 -2.41
N ALA A 222 4.39 14.56 -1.20
CA ALA A 222 3.83 15.84 -0.83
C ALA A 222 4.33 17.00 -1.72
N SER A 223 5.61 17.00 -2.08
CA SER A 223 6.20 18.00 -2.98
C SER A 223 5.60 17.89 -4.39
N PHE A 224 5.48 16.68 -4.93
CA PHE A 224 4.84 16.44 -6.22
C PHE A 224 3.38 16.89 -6.22
N CYS A 225 2.62 16.49 -5.19
CA CYS A 225 1.22 16.86 -5.05
C CYS A 225 1.04 18.38 -4.98
N LYS A 226 1.87 19.06 -4.18
CA LYS A 226 1.87 20.53 -4.09
C LYS A 226 2.20 21.20 -5.42
N ALA A 227 3.17 20.69 -6.17
CA ALA A 227 3.57 21.23 -7.47
C ALA A 227 2.49 21.03 -8.56
N ASN A 228 1.59 20.06 -8.37
CA ASN A 228 0.54 19.73 -9.32
C ASN A 228 -0.87 20.06 -8.79
N ASP A 229 -0.99 20.93 -7.79
CA ASP A 229 -2.25 21.33 -7.16
C ASP A 229 -3.15 20.15 -6.75
N ILE A 230 -2.54 19.11 -6.15
CA ILE A 230 -3.24 17.97 -5.56
C ILE A 230 -3.26 18.16 -4.03
N PRO A 231 -4.44 18.28 -3.39
CA PRO A 231 -4.56 18.23 -1.94
C PRO A 231 -3.93 16.95 -1.39
N VAL A 232 -3.05 17.10 -0.38
CA VAL A 232 -2.31 15.97 0.19
C VAL A 232 -2.33 16.01 1.71
N LEU A 233 -2.51 14.85 2.35
CA LEU A 233 -2.42 14.66 3.79
C LEU A 233 -1.37 13.58 4.10
N ASP A 234 -0.32 13.96 4.82
CA ASP A 234 0.66 13.01 5.36
C ASP A 234 0.24 12.56 6.76
N LEU A 235 -0.11 11.28 6.92
CA LEU A 235 -0.55 10.74 8.21
C LEU A 235 0.62 10.49 9.16
N ALA A 236 1.82 10.23 8.64
CA ALA A 236 2.92 9.71 9.45
C ALA A 236 3.36 10.64 10.61
N PRO A 237 3.37 11.99 10.49
CA PRO A 237 3.68 12.89 11.60
C PRO A 237 2.67 12.80 12.75
N GLU A 238 1.37 12.85 12.48
CA GLU A 238 0.32 12.80 13.52
C GLU A 238 0.22 11.43 14.18
N LEU A 239 0.37 10.36 13.39
CA LEU A 239 0.43 9.01 13.94
C LEU A 239 1.65 8.84 14.85
N ARG A 240 2.81 9.39 14.45
CA ARG A 240 4.00 9.40 15.29
C ARG A 240 3.78 10.15 16.60
N GLU A 241 3.18 11.33 16.58
CA GLU A 241 2.86 12.11 17.78
C GLU A 241 1.93 11.31 18.73
N TYR A 242 0.90 10.66 18.17
CA TYR A 242 0.01 9.80 18.96
C TYR A 242 0.78 8.67 19.65
N VAL A 243 1.68 7.99 18.94
CA VAL A 243 2.48 6.91 19.52
C VAL A 243 3.43 7.45 20.58
N GLU A 244 4.11 8.57 20.34
CA GLU A 244 5.03 9.17 21.32
C GLU A 244 4.31 9.60 22.61
N LYS A 245 3.05 10.03 22.50
CA LYS A 245 2.23 10.40 23.66
C LYS A 245 1.67 9.21 24.43
N THR A 246 1.34 8.13 23.75
CA THR A 246 0.56 7.01 24.33
C THR A 246 1.36 5.73 24.54
N GLY A 247 2.52 5.59 23.90
CA GLY A 247 3.28 4.34 23.81
C GLY A 247 2.56 3.22 23.04
N THR A 248 1.40 3.49 22.43
CA THR A 248 0.56 2.46 21.80
C THR A 248 1.01 2.19 20.37
N ALA A 249 1.36 0.94 20.04
CA ALA A 249 1.68 0.56 18.66
C ALA A 249 0.43 0.67 17.76
N LEU A 250 0.60 1.27 16.58
CA LEU A 250 -0.47 1.43 15.58
C LEU A 250 -0.38 0.42 14.43
N HIS A 251 0.75 -0.26 14.30
CA HIS A 251 0.99 -1.30 13.30
C HIS A 251 1.16 -2.66 13.98
N GLY A 252 0.92 -3.72 13.21
CA GLY A 252 1.22 -5.08 13.62
C GLY A 252 0.18 -5.71 14.54
N PHE A 253 0.17 -7.03 14.54
CA PHE A 253 -0.72 -7.86 15.35
C PHE A 253 0.09 -8.61 16.42
N GLU A 254 -0.58 -9.26 17.37
CA GLU A 254 0.05 -10.01 18.47
C GLU A 254 1.19 -10.94 18.00
N GLY A 255 2.21 -11.11 18.84
CA GLY A 255 3.41 -11.89 18.52
C GLY A 255 4.56 -11.02 18.00
N ASP A 256 5.33 -11.54 17.05
CA ASP A 256 6.61 -10.95 16.64
C ASP A 256 6.49 -9.76 15.67
N ASN A 257 5.27 -9.43 15.22
CA ASN A 257 5.03 -8.38 14.23
C ASN A 257 4.54 -7.05 14.83
N VAL A 258 4.47 -6.92 16.16
CA VAL A 258 4.00 -5.68 16.81
C VAL A 258 4.85 -4.49 16.35
N GLY A 259 4.20 -3.48 15.80
CA GLY A 259 4.84 -2.27 15.28
C GLY A 259 5.22 -2.30 13.80
N TYR A 260 5.00 -3.41 13.09
CA TYR A 260 5.36 -3.59 11.68
C TYR A 260 4.15 -4.06 10.84
N GLY A 261 4.22 -3.87 9.52
CA GLY A 261 3.20 -4.32 8.58
C GLY A 261 1.97 -3.41 8.57
N HIS A 262 0.79 -4.03 8.51
CA HIS A 262 -0.48 -3.31 8.43
C HIS A 262 -0.82 -2.54 9.72
N TRP A 263 -1.69 -1.53 9.59
CA TRP A 263 -2.33 -0.91 10.73
C TRP A 263 -3.15 -1.94 11.52
N ASN A 264 -3.09 -1.85 12.85
CA ASN A 264 -3.95 -2.63 13.74
C ASN A 264 -5.27 -1.90 14.01
N GLN A 265 -6.12 -2.46 14.88
CA GLN A 265 -7.42 -1.86 15.21
C GLN A 265 -7.28 -0.41 15.71
N THR A 266 -6.32 -0.13 16.58
CA THR A 266 -6.05 1.22 17.08
C THR A 266 -5.51 2.11 15.97
N GLY A 267 -4.59 1.61 15.14
CA GLY A 267 -4.07 2.30 13.95
C GLY A 267 -5.19 2.76 13.02
N HIS A 268 -6.09 1.85 12.63
CA HIS A 268 -7.25 2.19 11.79
C HIS A 268 -8.15 3.25 12.41
N LYS A 269 -8.39 3.19 13.73
CA LYS A 269 -9.18 4.20 14.44
C LYS A 269 -8.52 5.58 14.37
N VAL A 270 -7.24 5.67 14.75
CA VAL A 270 -6.51 6.95 14.77
C VAL A 270 -6.38 7.53 13.36
N VAL A 271 -6.16 6.70 12.35
CA VAL A 271 -6.15 7.10 10.93
C VAL A 271 -7.50 7.69 10.52
N GLY A 272 -8.62 7.01 10.82
CA GLY A 272 -9.95 7.49 10.49
C GLY A 272 -10.28 8.83 11.15
N GLU A 273 -9.93 9.00 12.42
CA GLU A 273 -10.09 10.26 13.16
C GLU A 273 -9.23 11.38 12.56
N THR A 274 -7.98 11.08 12.20
CA THR A 274 -7.02 12.02 11.59
C THR A 274 -7.54 12.53 10.23
N ILE A 275 -7.90 11.60 9.34
CA ILE A 275 -8.49 11.95 8.03
C ILE A 275 -9.77 12.76 8.24
N GLY A 276 -10.64 12.38 9.19
CA GLY A 276 -11.87 13.09 9.50
C GLY A 276 -11.64 14.55 9.93
N ARG A 277 -10.58 14.84 10.70
CA ARG A 277 -10.20 16.22 11.08
C ARG A 277 -9.74 17.05 9.88
N HIS A 278 -8.91 16.46 9.01
CA HIS A 278 -8.31 17.13 7.85
C HIS A 278 -9.16 17.09 6.59
N LEU A 279 -10.30 16.41 6.62
CA LEU A 279 -11.16 16.23 5.45
C LEU A 279 -11.51 17.56 4.78
N CYS A 280 -11.75 18.61 5.56
CA CYS A 280 -12.08 19.93 5.01
C CYS A 280 -10.93 20.59 4.25
N ASP A 281 -9.68 20.32 4.66
CA ASP A 281 -8.49 20.85 3.98
C ASP A 281 -8.25 20.11 2.66
N LEU A 282 -8.61 18.83 2.58
CA LEU A 282 -8.54 18.01 1.36
C LEU A 282 -9.58 18.38 0.29
N ILE A 283 -10.57 19.19 0.64
CA ILE A 283 -11.69 19.56 -0.24
C ILE A 283 -11.62 21.05 -0.62
N ARG A 284 -10.65 21.81 -0.11
CA ARG A 284 -10.51 23.22 -0.45
C ARG A 284 -10.10 23.44 -1.90
#